data_AF-A0A099NSJ9-F1
#
_entry.id   AF-A0A099NSJ9-F1
#
_cell.length_a   1.000
_cell.length_b   1.000
_cell.length_c   1.000
_cell.angle_alpha   90.00
_cell.angle_beta   90.00
_cell.angle_gamma   90.00
#
_symmetry.space_group_name_H-M   'P 1'
#
loop_
_entity.id
_entity.type
_entity.pdbx_description
1 polymer ?
#
loop_
_entity_poly.entity_id
_entity_poly.type
_entity_poly.pdbx_seq_one_letter_code
_entity_poly.pdbx_strand_id
1 'polypeptide(L)'
;MAKSNNRYTRGLKSNTTAGKDASRKGKRDTGIFYGDDPSDVWRATRLACINAMTKTLDSYRSKHPDEDLPQSSSLIAKSYEEMLHKKYNDSLSGYKLRFRKDLVALKNFKTGFTHDLLFGVMKVEDFIKLEE
;
A
#
# COMPACT_ATOMS: atom_id res chain seq x y z
N MET A 1 60.07 -11.45 38.43
CA MET A 1 59.34 -11.83 37.19
C MET A 1 58.25 -12.85 37.53
N ALA A 2 57.16 -12.83 36.76
CA ALA A 2 56.00 -13.73 36.75
C ALA A 2 54.95 -13.57 37.88
N LYS A 3 53.75 -13.19 37.44
CA LYS A 3 52.51 -12.92 38.19
C LYS A 3 51.77 -14.22 38.54
N SER A 4 51.14 -14.19 39.71
CA SER A 4 50.38 -15.27 40.34
C SER A 4 48.91 -15.33 39.88
N ASN A 5 48.47 -16.56 39.64
CA ASN A 5 47.17 -17.20 39.92
C ASN A 5 45.84 -16.58 39.42
N ASN A 6 45.38 -17.24 38.37
CA ASN A 6 44.01 -17.68 38.06
C ASN A 6 43.14 -17.97 39.31
N ARG A 7 41.90 -17.46 39.34
CA ARG A 7 40.80 -18.06 40.12
C ARG A 7 39.46 -17.91 39.41
N TYR A 8 38.86 -19.09 39.19
CA TYR A 8 37.55 -19.39 38.67
C TYR A 8 36.40 -18.98 39.61
N THR A 9 35.25 -18.63 39.04
CA THR A 9 33.91 -18.95 39.57
C THR A 9 33.05 -19.37 38.37
N ARG A 10 32.75 -20.67 38.20
CA ARG A 10 31.55 -21.37 38.71
C ARG A 10 30.28 -20.70 38.15
N GLY A 11 29.52 -21.24 37.20
CA GLY A 11 29.20 -22.63 36.85
C GLY A 11 27.74 -22.90 37.25
N LEU A 12 26.83 -22.96 36.26
CA LEU A 12 25.48 -23.59 36.22
C LEU A 12 24.86 -23.22 34.84
N LYS A 13 24.99 -24.02 33.75
CA LYS A 13 24.16 -25.18 33.33
C LYS A 13 22.66 -24.98 33.59
N SER A 14 21.71 -25.15 32.68
CA SER A 14 21.61 -25.54 31.26
C SER A 14 20.11 -25.31 30.89
N ASN A 15 19.70 -25.19 29.63
CA ASN A 15 19.08 -26.29 28.89
C ASN A 15 18.67 -25.82 27.48
N THR A 16 18.97 -26.68 26.51
CA THR A 16 18.52 -26.64 25.12
C THR A 16 17.01 -26.87 25.02
N THR A 17 16.32 -26.07 24.21
CA THR A 17 15.17 -26.56 23.44
C THR A 17 15.17 -25.89 22.06
N ALA A 18 15.21 -26.73 21.03
CA ALA A 18 15.08 -26.36 19.64
C ALA A 18 13.66 -25.82 19.37
N GLY A 19 13.58 -24.75 18.58
CA GLY A 19 12.33 -24.21 18.06
C GLY A 19 12.64 -23.31 16.87
N LYS A 20 12.42 -23.84 15.67
CA LYS A 20 12.41 -23.12 14.40
C LYS A 20 11.51 -21.89 14.51
N ASP A 21 11.97 -20.74 14.02
CA ASP A 21 11.21 -20.04 12.98
C ASP A 21 12.08 -18.98 12.29
N ALA A 22 12.28 -19.21 11.00
CA ALA A 22 12.80 -18.22 10.10
C ALA A 22 11.66 -17.25 9.78
N SER A 23 11.85 -15.95 10.00
CA SER A 23 11.19 -15.00 9.10
C SER A 23 11.91 -13.66 9.05
N ARG A 24 12.41 -13.41 7.85
CA ARG A 24 13.10 -12.21 7.39
C ARG A 24 12.34 -10.94 7.82
N LYS A 25 12.96 -10.14 8.68
CA LYS A 25 12.57 -8.74 8.86
C LYS A 25 13.12 -7.94 7.67
N GLY A 26 12.47 -8.11 6.51
CA GLY A 26 12.69 -7.26 5.35
C GLY A 26 12.19 -5.86 5.69
N LYS A 27 13.09 -4.97 6.12
CA LYS A 27 12.86 -3.53 6.10
C LYS A 27 12.51 -3.18 4.66
N ARG A 28 11.25 -2.83 4.40
CA ARG A 28 10.89 -2.18 3.14
C ARG A 28 11.46 -0.79 3.20
N ASP A 29 12.46 -0.58 2.36
CA ASP A 29 13.10 0.68 2.07
C ASP A 29 12.08 1.60 1.39
N THR A 30 11.23 2.25 2.20
CA THR A 30 10.47 3.42 1.77
C THR A 30 11.32 4.64 2.09
N GLY A 31 12.34 4.88 1.25
CA GLY A 31 13.20 6.04 1.35
C GLY A 31 12.37 7.31 1.31
N ILE A 32 12.24 7.97 2.46
CA ILE A 32 11.81 9.36 2.54
C ILE A 32 12.94 10.17 1.91
N PHE A 33 12.66 10.78 0.76
CA PHE A 33 13.63 11.59 0.03
C PHE A 33 13.96 12.84 0.85
N TYR A 34 15.23 13.25 0.90
CA TYR A 34 15.68 14.46 1.60
C TYR A 34 14.93 15.67 1.02
N GLY A 35 13.95 16.19 1.76
CA GLY A 35 13.09 17.31 1.34
C GLY A 35 11.59 17.10 1.60
N ASP A 36 11.15 15.88 1.89
CA ASP A 36 9.77 15.64 2.34
C ASP A 36 9.68 15.89 3.84
N ASP A 37 8.87 16.87 4.26
CA ASP A 37 8.49 17.01 5.67
C ASP A 37 7.80 15.70 6.08
N PRO A 38 8.39 14.90 7.00
CA PRO A 38 7.79 13.65 7.47
C PRO A 38 6.42 13.89 8.17
N SER A 39 6.06 15.14 8.40
CA SER A 39 4.80 15.57 9.02
C SER A 39 3.66 15.81 8.02
N ASP A 40 3.91 15.84 6.70
CA ASP A 40 2.83 15.99 5.71
C ASP A 40 2.13 14.65 5.46
N VAL A 41 1.34 14.25 6.45
CA VAL A 41 0.51 13.04 6.46
C VAL A 41 -0.44 13.02 5.26
N TRP A 42 -0.90 14.19 4.80
CA TRP A 42 -1.77 14.28 3.63
C TRP A 42 -1.01 13.89 2.37
N ARG A 43 0.12 14.53 2.08
CA ARG A 43 0.92 14.20 0.90
C ARG A 43 1.31 12.72 0.86
N ALA A 44 1.77 12.17 1.98
CA ALA A 44 2.11 10.75 2.06
C ALA A 44 0.89 9.83 1.82
N THR A 45 -0.26 10.18 2.40
CA THR A 45 -1.50 9.42 2.22
C THR A 45 -1.98 9.46 0.77
N ARG A 46 -1.98 10.64 0.15
CA ARG A 46 -2.42 10.83 -1.25
C ARG A 46 -1.55 10.04 -2.23
N LEU A 47 -0.22 10.09 -2.06
CA LEU A 47 0.70 9.28 -2.85
C LEU A 47 0.48 7.78 -2.67
N ALA A 48 0.22 7.33 -1.44
CA ALA A 48 -0.11 5.93 -1.17
C ALA A 48 -1.42 5.50 -1.86
N CYS A 49 -2.43 6.38 -1.89
CA CYS A 49 -3.70 6.14 -2.59
C CYS A 49 -3.51 6.01 -4.09
N ILE A 50 -2.77 6.92 -4.74
CA ILE A 50 -2.44 6.83 -6.17
C ILE A 50 -1.74 5.50 -6.45
N ASN A 51 -0.69 5.18 -5.70
CA ASN A 51 0.10 3.97 -5.91
C ASN A 51 -0.73 2.70 -5.74
N ALA A 52 -1.63 2.64 -4.75
CA ALA A 52 -2.49 1.49 -4.52
C ALA A 52 -3.56 1.33 -5.60
N MET A 53 -4.11 2.44 -6.10
CA MET A 53 -5.07 2.45 -7.21
C MET A 53 -4.39 1.97 -8.50
N THR A 54 -3.27 2.59 -8.88
CA THR A 54 -2.47 2.20 -10.06
C THR A 54 -2.13 0.71 -10.04
N LYS A 55 -1.64 0.19 -8.92
CA LYS A 55 -1.33 -1.24 -8.77
C LYS A 55 -2.54 -2.15 -8.97
N THR A 56 -3.72 -1.71 -8.54
CA THR A 56 -4.95 -2.50 -8.67
C THR A 56 -5.37 -2.58 -10.14
N LEU A 57 -5.32 -1.45 -10.85
CA LEU A 57 -5.61 -1.36 -12.28
C LEU A 57 -4.57 -2.11 -13.14
N ASP A 58 -3.28 -1.97 -12.82
CA ASP A 58 -2.20 -2.70 -13.52
C ASP A 58 -2.25 -4.20 -13.28
N SER A 59 -2.67 -4.62 -12.08
CA SER A 59 -2.90 -6.04 -11.80
C SER A 59 -4.05 -6.61 -12.64
N TYR A 60 -5.04 -5.80 -13.02
CA TYR A 60 -6.08 -6.21 -13.95
C TYR A 60 -5.51 -6.32 -15.36
N ARG A 61 -4.84 -5.27 -15.86
CA ARG A 61 -4.16 -5.29 -17.17
C ARG A 61 -3.26 -6.51 -17.37
N SER A 62 -2.47 -6.85 -16.34
CA SER A 62 -1.54 -7.98 -16.39
C SER A 62 -2.24 -9.34 -16.50
N LYS A 63 -3.51 -9.45 -16.07
CA LYS A 63 -4.33 -10.66 -16.19
C LYS A 63 -5.10 -10.72 -17.51
N HIS A 64 -5.24 -9.59 -18.19
CA HIS A 64 -5.99 -9.43 -19.43
C HIS A 64 -5.09 -8.79 -20.51
N PRO A 65 -3.97 -9.44 -20.90
CA PRO A 65 -3.01 -8.85 -21.85
C PRO A 65 -3.58 -8.70 -23.27
N ASP A 66 -4.62 -9.47 -23.60
CA ASP A 66 -5.24 -9.47 -24.92
C ASP A 66 -6.34 -8.40 -25.06
N GLU A 67 -6.72 -7.73 -23.97
CA GLU A 67 -7.69 -6.63 -23.99
C GLU A 67 -6.98 -5.32 -24.33
N ASP A 68 -7.43 -4.65 -25.39
CA ASP A 68 -6.99 -3.29 -25.70
C ASP A 68 -7.66 -2.31 -24.74
N LEU A 69 -6.99 -2.05 -23.62
CA LEU A 69 -7.45 -1.18 -22.55
C LEU A 69 -6.91 0.23 -22.79
N PRO A 70 -7.71 1.18 -23.32
CA PRO A 70 -7.22 2.49 -23.78
C PRO A 70 -6.81 3.44 -22.65
N GLN A 71 -7.37 3.31 -21.44
CA GLN A 71 -7.18 4.30 -20.37
C GLN A 71 -6.01 3.98 -19.45
N SER A 72 -4.99 4.86 -19.41
CA SER A 72 -3.82 4.67 -18.54
C SER A 72 -4.19 4.54 -17.06
N SER A 73 -3.74 3.46 -16.41
CA SER A 73 -3.93 3.22 -14.97
C SER A 73 -3.47 4.39 -14.10
N SER A 74 -2.34 5.01 -14.47
CA SER A 74 -1.77 6.14 -13.73
C SER A 74 -2.62 7.40 -13.85
N LEU A 75 -3.21 7.65 -15.03
CA LEU A 75 -4.11 8.79 -15.24
C LEU A 75 -5.41 8.62 -14.47
N ILE A 76 -6.03 7.43 -14.54
CA ILE A 76 -7.22 7.10 -13.75
C ILE A 76 -6.94 7.29 -12.26
N ALA A 77 -5.83 6.73 -11.76
CA ALA A 77 -5.48 6.79 -10.35
C ALA A 77 -5.30 8.22 -9.84
N LYS A 78 -4.64 9.09 -10.62
CA LYS A 78 -4.47 10.51 -10.28
C LYS A 78 -5.80 11.25 -10.28
N SER A 79 -6.58 11.11 -11.35
CA SER A 79 -7.91 11.74 -11.47
C SER A 79 -8.84 11.33 -10.34
N TYR A 80 -8.86 10.04 -9.99
CA TYR A 80 -9.62 9.51 -8.87
C TYR A 80 -9.17 10.13 -7.55
N GLU A 81 -7.86 10.17 -7.31
CA GLU A 81 -7.32 10.72 -6.06
C GLU A 81 -7.66 12.19 -5.91
N GLU A 82 -7.49 12.99 -6.96
CA GLU A 82 -7.79 14.42 -6.95
C GLU A 82 -9.26 14.69 -6.61
N MET A 83 -10.18 13.91 -7.21
CA MET A 83 -11.60 14.04 -6.93
C MET A 83 -11.99 13.55 -5.53
N LEU A 84 -11.42 12.43 -5.08
CA LEU A 84 -11.65 11.93 -3.73
C LEU A 84 -11.15 12.95 -2.69
N HIS A 85 -9.95 13.51 -2.90
CA HIS A 85 -9.40 14.53 -2.03
C HIS A 85 -10.25 15.78 -2.04
N LYS A 86 -10.71 16.25 -3.21
CA LYS A 86 -11.62 17.41 -3.28
C LYS A 86 -12.91 17.20 -2.48
N LYS A 87 -13.43 15.97 -2.41
CA LYS A 87 -14.67 15.63 -1.70
C LYS A 87 -14.47 15.41 -0.19
N TYR A 88 -13.30 14.92 0.25
CA TYR A 88 -13.05 14.49 1.63
C TYR A 88 -11.79 15.12 2.26
N ASN A 89 -11.32 16.29 1.77
CA ASN A 89 -10.14 16.99 2.32
C ASN A 89 -10.35 17.53 3.74
N ASP A 90 -11.60 17.64 4.17
CA ASP A 90 -12.01 18.06 5.51
C ASP A 90 -11.73 16.96 6.56
N SER A 91 -11.71 15.68 6.14
CA SER A 91 -11.54 14.54 7.03
C SER A 91 -10.65 13.46 6.43
N LEU A 92 -9.40 13.40 6.91
CA LEU A 92 -8.45 12.35 6.54
C LEU A 92 -8.99 10.94 6.84
N SER A 93 -9.73 10.78 7.94
CA SER A 93 -10.36 9.50 8.31
C SER A 93 -11.48 9.13 7.34
N GLY A 94 -12.32 10.08 6.94
CA GLY A 94 -13.37 9.89 5.94
C GLY A 94 -12.78 9.52 4.57
N TYR A 95 -11.76 10.28 4.13
CA TYR A 95 -10.98 10.00 2.93
C TYR A 95 -10.43 8.56 2.92
N LYS A 96 -9.74 8.15 3.99
CA LYS A 96 -9.16 6.80 4.11
C LYS A 96 -10.22 5.70 4.16
N LEU A 97 -11.36 5.96 4.78
CA LEU A 97 -12.46 4.99 4.84
C LEU A 97 -13.06 4.79 3.45
N ARG A 98 -13.42 5.89 2.77
CA ARG A 98 -14.00 5.84 1.43
C ARG A 98 -13.04 5.18 0.44
N PHE A 99 -11.77 5.58 0.45
CA PHE A 99 -10.73 4.96 -0.36
C PHE A 99 -10.66 3.44 -0.20
N ARG A 100 -10.72 2.93 1.04
CA ARG A 100 -10.66 1.49 1.29
C ARG A 100 -11.87 0.75 0.72
N LYS A 101 -13.07 1.31 0.84
CA LYS A 101 -14.29 0.72 0.26
C LYS A 101 -14.20 0.64 -1.26
N ASP A 102 -13.83 1.76 -1.89
CA ASP A 102 -13.69 1.85 -3.34
C ASP A 102 -12.61 0.87 -3.85
N LEU A 103 -11.49 0.76 -3.15
CA LEU A 103 -10.42 -0.17 -3.51
C LEU A 103 -10.85 -1.65 -3.39
N VAL A 104 -11.70 -1.97 -2.41
CA VAL A 104 -12.29 -3.33 -2.28
C VAL A 104 -13.26 -3.58 -3.45
N ALA A 105 -14.09 -2.60 -3.79
CA ALA A 105 -15.03 -2.70 -4.91
C ALA A 105 -14.31 -2.93 -6.25
N LEU A 106 -13.17 -2.25 -6.48
CA LEU A 106 -12.36 -2.43 -7.69
C LEU A 106 -11.68 -3.80 -7.78
N LYS A 107 -11.25 -4.34 -6.64
CA LYS A 107 -10.65 -5.69 -6.58
C LYS A 107 -11.67 -6.80 -6.75
N ASN A 108 -12.95 -6.51 -6.59
CA ASN A 108 -14.00 -7.49 -6.76
C ASN A 108 -14.35 -7.65 -8.24
N PHE A 109 -13.93 -8.75 -8.86
CA PHE A 109 -14.21 -9.02 -10.28
C PHE A 109 -15.70 -9.07 -10.62
N LYS A 110 -16.59 -9.31 -9.64
CA LYS A 110 -18.03 -9.36 -9.89
C LYS A 110 -18.66 -8.01 -10.21
N THR A 111 -18.02 -6.90 -9.79
CA THR A 111 -18.57 -5.55 -10.01
C THR A 111 -18.24 -4.99 -11.39
N GLY A 112 -17.21 -5.51 -12.06
CA GLY A 112 -16.76 -5.00 -13.36
C GLY A 112 -16.12 -3.61 -13.34
N PHE A 113 -16.10 -2.90 -12.20
CA PHE A 113 -15.67 -1.49 -12.15
C PHE A 113 -14.28 -1.24 -12.70
N THR A 114 -13.31 -2.11 -12.42
CA THR A 114 -11.95 -1.96 -12.93
C THR A 114 -11.90 -2.07 -14.46
N HIS A 115 -12.65 -3.01 -15.02
CA HIS A 115 -12.78 -3.17 -16.47
C HIS A 115 -13.42 -1.92 -17.08
N ASP A 116 -14.55 -1.47 -16.52
CA ASP A 116 -15.31 -0.34 -17.07
C ASP A 116 -14.53 0.98 -17.03
N LEU A 117 -13.73 1.21 -15.98
CA LEU A 117 -12.83 2.36 -15.89
C LEU A 117 -11.70 2.28 -16.92
N LEU A 118 -11.11 1.11 -17.13
CA LEU A 118 -10.00 0.92 -18.06
C LEU A 118 -10.41 0.98 -19.53
N PHE A 119 -11.63 0.55 -19.84
CA PHE A 119 -12.26 0.71 -21.15
C PHE A 119 -12.85 2.12 -21.38
N GLY A 120 -12.99 2.91 -20.31
CA GLY A 120 -13.62 4.23 -20.38
C GLY A 120 -15.14 4.19 -20.54
N VAL A 121 -15.77 3.03 -20.28
CA VAL A 121 -17.23 2.87 -20.19
C VAL A 121 -17.75 3.63 -18.98
N MET A 122 -17.02 3.56 -17.86
CA MET A 122 -17.30 4.29 -16.64
C MET A 122 -16.31 5.43 -16.48
N LYS A 123 -16.81 6.61 -16.13
CA LYS A 123 -15.97 7.75 -15.75
C LYS A 123 -15.63 7.69 -14.27
N VAL A 124 -14.48 8.26 -13.92
CA VAL A 124 -14.02 8.30 -12.53
C VAL A 124 -14.96 9.11 -11.63
N GLU A 125 -15.55 10.17 -12.18
CA GLU A 125 -16.56 11.00 -11.50
C GLU A 125 -17.77 10.18 -11.07
N ASP A 126 -18.20 9.26 -11.92
CA ASP A 126 -19.38 8.44 -11.68
C ASP A 126 -19.05 7.35 -10.65
N PHE A 127 -17.87 6.74 -10.74
CA PHE A 127 -17.39 5.78 -9.77
C PHE A 127 -17.36 6.33 -8.33
N ILE A 128 -16.85 7.56 -8.13
CA ILE A 128 -16.78 8.20 -6.79
C ILE A 128 -18.17 8.56 -6.24
N LYS A 129 -19.16 8.70 -7.11
CA LYS A 129 -20.55 9.00 -6.72
C LYS A 129 -21.37 7.75 -6.40
N LEU A 130 -20.86 6.54 -6.67
CA LEU A 130 -21.53 5.31 -6.29
C LEU A 130 -21.60 5.26 -4.75
N GLU A 131 -22.75 5.61 -4.20
CA GLU A 131 -23.05 5.33 -2.80
C GLU A 131 -23.39 3.84 -2.70
N GLU A 132 -22.83 3.22 -1.65
CA GLU A 132 -22.94 1.78 -1.38
C GLU A 132 -24.39 1.37 -1.14
#